data_AF-A0A4Q3M836-F1
#
_entry.id   AF-A0A4Q3M836-F1
#
_cell.length_a   1.000
_cell.length_b   1.000
_cell.length_c   1.000
_cell.angle_alpha   90.00
_cell.angle_beta   90.00
_cell.angle_gamma   90.00
#
_symmetry.space_group_name_H-M   'P 1'
#
loop_
_entity.id
_entity.type
_entity.pdbx_description
1 polymer ?
#
loop_
_entity_poly.entity_id
_entity_poly.type
_entity_poly.pdbx_seq_one_letter_code
_entity_poly.pdbx_strand_id
1 'polypeptide(L)' 'MWKPKEPIVIAGYTLTPAEAWLRCFTQEYSKLARGGIALEQLADWAIELYPANEDRDPVEVAREEFEKSD' A
#
# COMPACT_ATOMS: atom_id res chain seq x y z
N MET A 1 -11.99 -2.89 8.35
CA MET A 1 -10.61 -2.50 8.03
C MET A 1 -9.75 -3.75 7.92
N TRP A 2 -9.09 -3.93 6.78
CA TRP A 2 -8.11 -4.97 6.51
C TRP A 2 -6.98 -4.94 7.54
N LYS A 3 -6.41 -6.11 7.83
CA LYS A 3 -5.30 -6.28 8.75
C LYS A 3 -4.28 -7.25 8.15
N PRO A 4 -2.97 -7.00 8.32
CA PRO A 4 -1.97 -7.93 7.86
C PRO A 4 -2.06 -9.24 8.67
N LYS A 5 -1.69 -10.37 8.04
CA LYS A 5 -1.68 -11.69 8.68
C LYS A 5 -0.73 -11.75 9.89
N GLU A 6 0.35 -10.99 9.82
CA GLU A 6 1.32 -10.81 10.91
C GLU A 6 1.52 -9.33 11.18
N PRO A 7 1.76 -8.90 12.44
CA PRO A 7 2.08 -7.53 12.74
C PRO A 7 3.32 -7.05 11.98
N ILE A 8 3.23 -5.89 11.33
CA ILE A 8 4.37 -5.28 10.66
C ILE A 8 5.08 -4.39 11.67
N VAL A 9 6.36 -4.69 11.96
CA VAL A 9 7.20 -3.93 12.88
C VAL A 9 8.32 -3.22 12.12
N ILE A 10 8.44 -1.90 12.31
CA ILE A 10 9.48 -1.07 11.72
C ILE A 10 10.19 -0.31 12.83
N ALA A 11 11.51 -0.45 12.93
CA ALA A 11 12.32 0.24 13.93
C ALA A 11 11.76 0.09 15.37
N GLY A 12 11.20 -1.07 15.69
CA GLY A 12 10.59 -1.36 16.99
C GLY A 12 9.14 -0.86 17.16
N TYR A 13 8.59 -0.13 16.19
CA TYR A 13 7.21 0.33 16.19
C TYR A 13 6.30 -0.62 15.40
N THR A 14 5.19 -1.04 15.99
CA THR A 14 4.17 -1.85 15.31
C THR A 14 3.22 -0.94 14.57
N LEU A 15 3.07 -1.16 13.27
CA LEU A 15 2.18 -0.37 12.44
C LEU A 15 0.71 -0.57 12.84
N THR A 16 -0.04 0.53 12.82
CA THR A 16 -1.49 0.51 12.81
C THR A 16 -2.01 -0.17 11.54
N PRO A 17 -3.27 -0.63 11.51
CA PRO A 17 -3.85 -1.21 10.30
C PRO A 17 -3.78 -0.29 9.07
N ALA A 18 -3.99 1.02 9.26
CA ALA A 18 -3.88 2.01 8.20
C ALA A 18 -2.44 2.13 7.68
N GLU A 19 -1.46 2.27 8.56
CA GLU A 19 -0.04 2.33 8.18
C GLU A 19 0.43 1.04 7.50
N ALA A 20 -0.03 -0.11 7.99
CA ALA A 20 0.26 -1.40 7.39
C ALA A 20 -0.34 -1.51 5.98
N TRP A 21 -1.58 -1.05 5.80
CA TRP A 21 -2.26 -1.04 4.52
C TRP A 21 -1.50 -0.18 3.50
N LEU A 22 -1.21 1.08 3.85
CA LEU A 22 -0.48 2.03 3.00
C LEU A 22 0.87 1.43 2.61
N ARG A 23 1.63 0.91 3.58
CA ARG A 23 2.94 0.31 3.31
C ARG A 23 2.87 -0.85 2.33
N CYS A 24 1.93 -1.77 2.53
CA CYS A 24 1.78 -2.93 1.64
C CYS A 24 1.42 -2.51 0.22
N PHE A 25 0.54 -1.52 0.07
CA PHE A 25 0.18 -0.96 -1.23
C PHE A 25 1.40 -0.32 -1.91
N THR A 26 2.09 0.59 -1.23
CA THR A 26 3.27 1.30 -1.75
C THR A 26 4.38 0.31 -2.13
N GLN A 27 4.59 -0.74 -1.34
CA GLN A 27 5.61 -1.74 -1.62
C GLN A 27 5.30 -2.57 -2.87
N GLU A 28 4.07 -3.07 -3.02
CA GLU A 28 3.70 -3.88 -4.19
C GLU A 28 3.69 -3.02 -5.46
N TYR A 29 3.10 -1.83 -5.42
CA TYR A 29 3.05 -0.97 -6.61
C TYR A 29 4.45 -0.51 -7.04
N SER A 30 5.33 -0.12 -6.10
CA SER A 30 6.71 0.26 -6.42
C SER A 30 7.48 -0.89 -7.09
N LYS A 31 7.24 -2.13 -6.64
CA LYS A 31 7.81 -3.34 -7.24
C LYS A 31 7.30 -3.56 -8.69
N LEU A 32 6.00 -3.38 -8.94
CA LEU A 32 5.41 -3.50 -10.28
C LEU A 32 5.96 -2.42 -11.23
N ALA A 33 6.03 -1.17 -10.74
CA ALA A 33 6.60 -0.03 -11.46
C ALA A 33 8.12 -0.09 -11.62
N ARG A 34 8.80 -1.12 -11.07
CA ARG A 34 10.26 -1.29 -11.06
C ARG A 34 11.01 -0.04 -10.56
N GLY A 35 10.45 0.65 -9.57
CA GLY A 35 11.00 1.90 -9.03
C GLY A 35 10.85 3.12 -9.95
N GLY A 36 10.04 3.04 -11.01
CA GLY A 36 9.75 4.16 -11.91
C GLY A 36 8.86 5.25 -11.32
N ILE A 37 8.34 5.04 -10.10
CA ILE A 37 7.52 6.00 -9.37
C ILE A 37 8.22 6.38 -8.06
N ALA A 38 8.21 7.68 -7.74
CA ALA A 38 8.74 8.19 -6.48
C ALA A 38 7.91 7.65 -5.31
N LEU A 39 8.58 7.31 -4.19
CA LEU A 39 7.91 6.74 -3.03
C LEU A 39 6.97 7.75 -2.38
N GLU A 40 7.30 9.03 -2.41
CA GLU A 40 6.47 10.13 -1.90
C GLU A 40 5.17 10.23 -2.69
N GLN A 41 5.25 10.24 -4.02
CA GLN A 41 4.07 10.26 -4.89
C GLN A 41 3.18 9.04 -4.66
N LEU A 42 3.81 7.87 -4.48
CA LEU A 42 3.06 6.64 -4.25
C LEU A 42 2.43 6.58 -2.85
N ALA A 43 3.04 7.22 -1.86
CA ALA A 43 2.48 7.35 -0.51
C ALA A 43 1.26 8.29 -0.51
N ASP A 44 1.34 9.44 -1.18
CA ASP A 44 0.22 10.37 -1.33
C ASP A 44 -0.96 9.68 -2.01
N TRP A 45 -0.69 8.94 -3.08
CA TRP A 45 -1.74 8.20 -3.79
C TRP A 45 -2.35 7.07 -2.94
N ALA A 46 -1.53 6.35 -2.16
CA ALA A 46 -2.04 5.34 -1.23
C ALA A 46 -2.99 5.96 -0.19
N ILE A 47 -2.68 7.17 0.30
CA ILE A 47 -3.52 7.91 1.26
C ILE A 47 -4.87 8.26 0.63
N GLU A 48 -4.89 8.66 -0.63
CA GLU A 48 -6.14 8.98 -1.35
C GLU A 48 -7.02 7.74 -1.60
N LEU A 49 -6.40 6.60 -1.91
CA LEU A 49 -7.12 5.36 -2.18
C LEU A 49 -7.63 4.66 -0.92
N TYR A 50 -6.98 4.89 0.22
CA TYR A 50 -7.25 4.18 1.46
C TYR A 50 -8.72 4.26 1.91
N PRO A 51 -9.41 5.41 1.99
CA PRO A 51 -10.78 5.48 2.48
C PRO A 51 -11.78 4.63 1.69
N ALA A 52 -11.53 4.40 0.40
CA ALA A 52 -12.39 3.59 -0.47
C ALA A 52 -12.01 2.10 -0.46
N ASN A 53 -10.82 1.76 0.02
CA ASN A 53 -10.25 0.42 -0.09
C ASN A 53 -9.74 -0.15 1.24
N GLU A 54 -10.01 0.49 2.38
CA GLU A 54 -9.48 0.12 3.69
C GLU A 54 -9.87 -1.28 4.16
N ASP A 55 -10.89 -1.89 3.56
CA ASP A 55 -11.35 -3.26 3.81
C ASP A 55 -10.73 -4.31 2.86
N ARG A 56 -10.08 -3.86 1.79
CA ARG A 56 -9.52 -4.70 0.73
C ARG A 56 -8.05 -5.00 0.97
N ASP A 57 -7.56 -6.07 0.33
CA ASP A 57 -6.13 -6.37 0.36
C ASP A 57 -5.34 -5.30 -0.41
N PRO A 58 -4.43 -4.55 0.24
CA PRO A 58 -3.65 -3.50 -0.41
C PRO A 58 -2.79 -4.03 -1.57
N VAL A 59 -2.39 -5.31 -1.56
CA VAL A 59 -1.62 -5.95 -2.64
C VAL A 59 -2.50 -6.15 -3.88
N GLU A 60 -3.75 -6.58 -3.70
CA GLU A 60 -4.71 -6.72 -4.79
C GLU A 60 -5.04 -5.35 -5.39
N VAL A 61 -5.31 -4.37 -4.54
CA VAL A 61 -5.58 -2.99 -4.96
C VAL A 61 -4.39 -2.41 -5.74
N ALA A 62 -3.14 -2.60 -5.27
CA ALA A 62 -1.96 -2.15 -5.98
C ALA A 62 -1.82 -2.74 -7.39
N ARG A 63 -2.18 -4.02 -7.57
CA ARG A 63 -2.16 -4.68 -8.89
C ARG A 63 -3.23 -4.13 -9.81
N GLU A 64 -4.45 -3.97 -9.31
CA GLU A 64 -5.55 -3.39 -10.08
C GLU A 64 -5.25 -1.96 -10.53
N GLU A 65 -4.69 -1.13 -9.65
CA GLU A 65 -4.33 0.25 -9.99
C GLU A 65 -3.18 0.32 -10.99
N PHE A 66 -2.21 -0.61 -10.90
CA PHE A 66 -1.14 -0.72 -11.89
C PHE A 66 -1.70 -1.14 -13.26
N GLU A 67 -2.57 -2.14 -13.31
CA GLU A 67 -3.23 -2.59 -14.56
C GLU A 67 -4.09 -1.51 -15.22
N LYS A 68 -4.67 -0.59 -14.45
CA LYS A 68 -5.43 0.56 -15.00
C LYS A 68 -4.53 1.67 -15.57
N SER A 69 -3.26 1.68 -15.19
CA SER A 69 -2.31 2.75 -15.51
C SER A 69 -1.42 2.44 -16.72
N ASP A 70 -1.43 1.20 -17.21
CA ASP A 70 -0.69 0.69 -18.39
C ASP A 70 -1.63 0.52 -19.60
#